data_AF-A0A933MQL6-F1
#
_entry.id   AF-A0A933MQL6-F1
#
_cell.length_a   1.000
_cell.length_b   1.000
_cell.length_c   1.000
_cell.angle_alpha   90.00
_cell.angle_beta   90.00
_cell.angle_gamma   90.00
#
_symmetry.space_group_name_H-M   'P 1'
#
loop_
_entity.id
_entity.type
_entity.pdbx_description
1 polymer ?
#
loop_
_entity_poly.entity_id
_entity_poly.type
_entity_poly.pdbx_seq_one_letter_code
_entity_poly.pdbx_strand_id
1 'polypeptide(L)'
;MIRLRSSDHGIMNRVVSGGGVSLICFLLSGLILCVFLFNTVHKRDYREYAAAKDQRNHNLIQRWIDEGYFKQGGMLILPEKDAEGRTVVYSSSFFGFLQAGHLLERLNRWLRGTYSYRLMAWHNQAVVWLTSALLAWLAMRLALRMGVEPFSCLLLGIGCQFVHQTFGPNLWLVWNMTSQAVLVLFVVLFLLFEEAGLDRTDISKYACFGRALAVFGMMYATWMAGLLFLFSYFGTVTLLHPSRLRSQRLFWAVLVPMCLVFGIHVCQILVVIHNFPDARFVGGTFLYRSGLDGATNHFLSHMDILTNKRRSLPYLQWKVFLYAGTLVLFALIPVFVKLREGRIPVTIILMLTGMYIPWAFVFSQSWSVHPHLYDVMLFPALVLATFSVFPAFLERMGGNQRIIVLVTIGVAFCYSFVQLRDYAASFPLTIPEPDWKLYLPR
;
A
#
# COMPACT_ATOMS: atom_id res chain seq x y z
N MET A 1 -24.60 9.81 -14.71
CA MET A 1 -24.89 8.44 -15.18
C MET A 1 -25.16 8.54 -16.67
N ILE A 2 -24.19 8.21 -17.52
CA ILE A 2 -24.25 8.43 -18.97
C ILE A 2 -24.91 7.19 -19.60
N ARG A 3 -26.07 7.37 -20.27
CA ARG A 3 -26.74 6.30 -21.02
C ARG A 3 -26.06 6.15 -22.39
N LEU A 4 -25.25 5.11 -22.55
CA LEU A 4 -24.76 4.66 -23.85
C LEU A 4 -25.91 3.94 -24.58
N ARG A 5 -26.25 4.37 -25.80
CA ARG A 5 -27.24 3.71 -26.67
C ARG A 5 -26.65 2.41 -27.26
N SER A 6 -27.46 1.35 -27.25
CA SER A 6 -27.20 0.00 -27.81
C SER A 6 -27.07 0.04 -29.33
N SER A 7 -26.28 -0.81 -30.00
CA SER A 7 -26.31 -2.28 -29.97
C SER A 7 -24.99 -2.85 -30.53
N ASP A 8 -24.68 -4.10 -30.18
CA ASP A 8 -23.57 -4.94 -30.67
C ASP A 8 -22.15 -4.87 -30.07
N HIS A 9 -21.87 -4.06 -29.04
CA HIS A 9 -20.57 -4.10 -28.32
C HIS A 9 -20.72 -4.36 -26.80
N GLY A 10 -21.55 -5.34 -26.45
CA GLY A 10 -22.03 -5.57 -25.08
C GLY A 10 -20.94 -5.76 -24.02
N ILE A 11 -19.82 -6.42 -24.34
CA ILE A 11 -18.74 -6.67 -23.38
C ILE A 11 -17.81 -5.47 -23.26
N MET A 12 -17.36 -4.89 -24.37
CA MET A 12 -16.44 -3.75 -24.36
C MET A 12 -17.08 -2.55 -23.64
N ASN A 13 -18.35 -2.25 -23.91
CA ASN A 13 -19.09 -1.20 -23.22
C ASN A 13 -19.19 -1.44 -21.70
N ARG A 14 -19.29 -2.70 -21.26
CA ARG A 14 -19.26 -3.05 -19.83
C ARG A 14 -17.87 -2.90 -19.23
N VAL A 15 -16.82 -3.32 -19.95
CA VAL A 15 -15.41 -3.16 -19.52
C VAL A 15 -15.08 -1.69 -19.34
N VAL A 16 -15.48 -0.80 -20.26
CA VAL A 16 -15.12 0.62 -20.18
C VAL A 16 -16.05 1.44 -19.27
N SER A 17 -17.13 0.85 -18.75
CA SER A 17 -18.11 1.56 -17.91
C SER A 17 -17.61 1.95 -16.51
N GLY A 18 -16.46 1.43 -16.07
CA GLY A 18 -15.97 1.57 -14.69
C GLY A 18 -16.73 0.72 -13.66
N GLY A 19 -17.60 -0.21 -14.10
CA GLY A 19 -18.29 -1.17 -13.24
C GLY A 19 -17.44 -2.41 -12.88
N GLY A 20 -18.05 -3.43 -12.27
CA GLY A 20 -17.32 -4.63 -11.81
C GLY A 20 -16.56 -5.39 -12.90
N VAL A 21 -17.01 -5.34 -14.15
CA VAL A 21 -16.31 -5.96 -15.29
C VAL A 21 -14.94 -5.29 -15.54
N SER A 22 -14.82 -3.97 -15.33
CA SER A 22 -13.55 -3.26 -15.43
C SER A 22 -12.56 -3.71 -14.35
N LEU A 23 -13.03 -3.97 -13.12
CA LEU A 23 -12.21 -4.53 -12.05
C LEU A 23 -11.67 -5.91 -12.43
N ILE A 24 -12.49 -6.78 -13.02
CA ILE A 24 -12.03 -8.10 -13.51
C ILE A 24 -10.92 -7.93 -14.55
N CYS A 25 -11.03 -6.96 -15.45
CA CYS A 25 -9.98 -6.65 -16.44
C CYS A 25 -8.66 -6.24 -15.76
N PHE A 26 -8.70 -5.37 -14.75
CA PHE A 26 -7.52 -4.98 -13.99
C PHE A 26 -6.94 -6.15 -13.16
N LEU A 27 -7.78 -7.00 -12.59
CA LEU A 27 -7.33 -8.22 -11.92
C LEU A 27 -6.59 -9.14 -12.90
N LEU A 28 -7.16 -9.43 -14.08
CA LEU A 28 -6.53 -10.30 -15.07
C LEU A 28 -5.23 -9.73 -15.62
N SER A 29 -5.20 -8.44 -15.99
CA SER A 29 -3.98 -7.80 -16.49
C SER A 29 -2.86 -7.76 -15.43
N GLY A 30 -3.23 -7.52 -14.17
CA GLY A 30 -2.28 -7.57 -13.06
C GLY A 30 -1.76 -8.97 -12.75
N LEU A 31 -2.60 -9.99 -12.97
CA LEU A 31 -2.20 -11.39 -12.81
C LEU A 31 -1.20 -11.78 -13.89
N ILE A 32 -1.44 -11.37 -15.13
CA ILE A 32 -0.48 -11.53 -16.24
C ILE A 32 0.86 -10.88 -15.89
N LEU A 33 0.83 -9.64 -15.38
CA LEU A 33 2.05 -8.96 -14.93
C LEU A 33 2.71 -9.71 -13.77
N CYS A 34 1.95 -10.18 -12.77
CA CYS A 34 2.47 -10.97 -11.66
C CYS A 34 3.17 -12.25 -12.14
N VAL A 35 2.55 -12.99 -13.05
CA VAL A 35 3.15 -14.17 -13.70
C VAL A 35 4.43 -13.79 -14.44
N PHE A 36 4.44 -12.67 -15.17
CA PHE A 36 5.65 -12.17 -15.82
C PHE A 36 6.77 -11.88 -14.81
N LEU A 37 6.47 -11.23 -13.67
CA LEU A 37 7.46 -10.95 -12.62
C LEU A 37 8.08 -12.23 -12.05
N PHE A 38 7.25 -13.25 -11.75
CA PHE A 38 7.73 -14.55 -11.25
C PHE A 38 8.52 -15.37 -12.26
N ASN A 39 8.33 -15.12 -13.56
CA ASN A 39 9.13 -15.75 -14.61
C ASN A 39 10.39 -14.96 -14.98
N THR A 40 10.54 -13.73 -14.46
CA THR A 40 11.66 -12.84 -14.76
C THR A 40 12.38 -12.43 -13.48
N VAL A 41 12.07 -11.26 -12.92
CA VAL A 41 12.82 -10.62 -11.82
C VAL A 41 12.67 -11.32 -10.46
N HIS A 42 11.62 -12.14 -10.28
CA HIS A 42 11.40 -12.95 -9.07
C HIS A 42 11.64 -14.46 -9.29
N LYS A 43 12.30 -14.84 -10.39
CA LYS A 43 12.65 -16.24 -10.68
C LYS A 43 13.76 -16.73 -9.75
N ARG A 44 13.39 -17.11 -8.52
CA ARG A 44 14.30 -17.48 -7.43
C ARG A 44 14.12 -18.92 -7.00
N ASP A 45 15.19 -19.56 -6.55
CA ASP A 45 15.10 -20.84 -5.86
C ASP A 45 14.61 -20.64 -4.41
N TYR A 46 13.98 -21.68 -3.85
CA TYR A 46 13.57 -21.75 -2.45
C TYR A 46 14.70 -21.38 -1.48
N ARG A 47 15.93 -21.82 -1.77
CA ARG A 47 17.10 -21.55 -0.93
C ARG A 47 17.40 -20.06 -0.82
N GLU A 48 17.18 -19.29 -1.88
CA GLU A 48 17.42 -17.84 -1.87
C GLU A 48 16.39 -17.12 -0.98
N TYR A 49 15.12 -17.54 -1.00
CA TYR A 49 14.12 -17.02 -0.07
C TYR A 49 14.44 -17.40 1.38
N ALA A 50 14.88 -18.64 1.59
CA ALA A 50 15.26 -19.15 2.90
C ALA A 50 16.59 -18.58 3.42
N ALA A 51 17.40 -17.92 2.59
CA ALA A 51 18.64 -17.25 2.98
C ALA A 51 18.53 -15.72 3.04
N ALA A 52 17.34 -15.17 2.77
CA ALA A 52 17.11 -13.73 2.80
C ALA A 52 17.44 -13.16 4.19
N LYS A 53 18.16 -12.03 4.23
CA LYS A 53 18.69 -11.43 5.48
C LYS A 53 17.60 -11.02 6.49
N ASP A 54 16.37 -10.78 6.03
CA ASP A 54 15.25 -10.38 6.88
C ASP A 54 14.12 -11.43 6.84
N GLN A 55 14.18 -12.39 7.76
CA GLN A 55 13.17 -13.44 7.91
C GLN A 55 12.21 -13.22 9.07
N ARG A 56 12.20 -12.02 9.66
CA ARG A 56 11.49 -11.75 10.92
C ARG A 56 10.02 -12.19 10.87
N ASN A 57 9.33 -11.89 9.78
CA ASN A 57 7.91 -12.22 9.63
C ASN A 57 7.68 -13.71 9.34
N HIS A 58 8.59 -14.35 8.60
CA HIS A 58 8.53 -15.80 8.38
C HIS A 58 8.69 -16.56 9.69
N ASN A 59 9.70 -16.17 10.48
CA ASN A 59 9.99 -16.77 11.79
C ASN A 59 8.81 -16.56 12.75
N LEU A 60 8.18 -15.39 12.73
CA LEU A 60 7.00 -15.12 13.54
C LEU A 60 5.81 -16.03 13.16
N ILE A 61 5.51 -16.15 11.87
CA ILE A 61 4.43 -17.02 11.39
C ILE A 61 4.72 -18.48 11.75
N GLN A 62 5.95 -18.94 11.50
CA GLN A 62 6.35 -20.30 11.85
C GLN A 62 6.22 -20.55 13.35
N ARG A 63 6.64 -19.60 14.18
CA ARG A 63 6.48 -19.67 15.64
C ARG A 63 5.01 -19.77 16.05
N TRP A 64 4.10 -19.01 15.42
CA TRP A 64 2.67 -19.14 15.69
C TRP A 64 2.09 -20.50 15.28
N ILE A 65 2.62 -21.11 14.22
CA ILE A 65 2.22 -22.45 13.79
C ILE A 65 2.71 -23.50 14.77
N ASP A 66 3.98 -23.41 15.18
CA ASP A 66 4.65 -24.43 15.98
C ASP A 66 4.33 -24.33 17.49
N GLU A 67 4.28 -23.11 18.04
CA GLU A 67 4.04 -22.88 19.48
C GLU A 67 2.60 -22.45 19.81
N GLY A 68 1.80 -22.16 18.79
CA GLY A 68 0.38 -21.83 18.91
C GLY A 68 0.07 -20.32 18.90
N TYR A 69 -0.65 -19.88 17.86
CA TYR A 69 -1.10 -18.50 17.68
C TYR A 69 -1.82 -17.93 18.90
N PHE A 70 -2.81 -18.65 19.43
CA PHE A 70 -3.60 -18.19 20.59
C PHE A 70 -2.79 -18.22 21.88
N LYS A 71 -1.79 -19.09 22.02
CA LYS A 71 -0.89 -19.07 23.19
C LYS A 71 -0.14 -17.74 23.26
N GLN A 72 0.26 -17.20 22.11
CA GLN A 72 1.01 -15.95 22.01
C GLN A 72 0.12 -14.71 21.77
N GLY A 73 -1.21 -14.86 21.80
CA GLY A 73 -2.14 -13.78 21.47
C GLY A 73 -1.95 -13.20 20.06
N GLY A 74 -1.27 -13.90 19.14
CA GLY A 74 -0.88 -13.34 17.85
C GLY A 74 0.08 -12.16 17.93
N MET A 75 0.86 -12.05 19.02
CA MET A 75 1.90 -11.04 19.20
C MET A 75 3.28 -11.60 18.84
N LEU A 76 4.27 -10.71 18.69
CA LEU A 76 5.67 -11.11 18.55
C LEU A 76 6.30 -11.25 19.93
N ILE A 77 6.60 -12.48 20.30
CA ILE A 77 7.49 -12.79 21.42
C ILE A 77 8.92 -12.87 20.87
N LEU A 78 9.87 -12.17 21.49
CA LEU A 78 11.27 -12.24 21.08
C LEU A 78 11.87 -13.60 21.49
N PRO A 79 12.87 -14.11 20.74
CA PRO A 79 13.53 -15.37 21.09
C PRO A 79 14.39 -15.22 22.35
N GLU A 80 15.00 -14.06 22.54
CA GLU A 80 15.85 -13.75 23.68
C GLU A 80 15.02 -13.24 24.86
N LYS A 81 15.30 -13.81 26.03
CA LYS A 81 14.84 -13.27 27.31
C LYS A 81 15.63 -12.01 27.65
N ASP A 82 15.06 -11.13 28.45
CA ASP A 82 15.81 -9.97 28.93
C ASP A 82 16.89 -10.35 29.96
N ALA A 83 17.66 -9.38 30.42
CA ALA A 83 18.72 -9.57 31.41
C ALA A 83 18.24 -10.20 32.74
N GLU A 84 16.93 -10.10 33.02
CA GLU A 84 16.28 -10.64 34.22
C GLU A 84 15.61 -12.01 33.94
N GLY A 85 15.82 -12.57 32.74
CA GLY A 85 15.27 -13.86 32.34
C GLY A 85 13.78 -13.84 31.98
N ARG A 86 13.19 -12.65 31.77
CA ARG A 86 11.77 -12.49 31.45
C ARG A 86 11.48 -12.65 29.97
N THR A 87 10.29 -13.15 29.68
CA THR A 87 9.74 -13.19 28.31
C THR A 87 9.54 -11.76 27.77
N VAL A 88 10.12 -11.43 26.61
CA VAL A 88 9.98 -10.09 26.00
C VAL A 88 8.96 -10.10 24.88
N VAL A 89 7.97 -9.21 24.95
CA VAL A 89 6.85 -9.16 24.01
C VAL A 89 6.78 -7.79 23.34
N TYR A 90 6.76 -7.75 22.01
CA TYR A 90 6.64 -6.50 21.26
C TYR A 90 5.18 -6.04 21.16
N SER A 91 4.81 -4.95 21.82
CA SER A 91 3.42 -4.48 21.95
C SER A 91 2.99 -3.42 20.94
N SER A 92 3.91 -2.76 20.23
CA SER A 92 3.56 -1.63 19.36
C SER A 92 2.85 -1.99 18.07
N SER A 93 2.66 -3.27 17.76
CA SER A 93 1.98 -3.73 16.54
C SER A 93 0.97 -4.82 16.84
N PHE A 94 -0.15 -4.79 16.13
CA PHE A 94 -1.18 -5.84 16.18
C PHE A 94 -0.80 -7.06 15.34
N PHE A 95 0.22 -6.92 14.47
CA PHE A 95 0.61 -7.90 13.46
C PHE A 95 -0.55 -8.37 12.57
N GLY A 96 -1.61 -7.56 12.45
CA GLY A 96 -2.79 -7.88 11.65
C GLY A 96 -2.48 -8.09 10.16
N PHE A 97 -1.43 -7.42 9.67
CA PHE A 97 -0.94 -7.57 8.30
C PHE A 97 -0.34 -8.95 7.98
N LEU A 98 -0.03 -9.78 8.98
CA LEU A 98 0.50 -11.14 8.80
C LEU A 98 -0.58 -12.23 8.83
N GLN A 99 -1.82 -11.90 9.20
CA GLN A 99 -2.85 -12.92 9.46
C GLN A 99 -3.21 -13.75 8.23
N ALA A 100 -3.31 -13.12 7.06
CA ALA A 100 -3.59 -13.83 5.82
C ALA A 100 -2.45 -14.82 5.47
N GLY A 101 -1.19 -14.39 5.59
CA GLY A 101 -0.02 -15.26 5.40
C GLY A 101 0.03 -16.41 6.42
N HIS A 102 -0.27 -16.13 7.69
CA HIS A 102 -0.37 -17.15 8.73
C HIS A 102 -1.43 -18.20 8.43
N LEU A 103 -2.64 -17.80 8.02
CA LEU A 103 -3.70 -18.74 7.67
C LEU A 103 -3.32 -19.61 6.46
N LEU A 104 -2.69 -19.02 5.44
CA LEU A 104 -2.20 -19.74 4.27
C LEU A 104 -1.10 -20.75 4.63
N GLU A 105 -0.12 -20.35 5.44
CA GLU A 105 0.95 -21.25 5.87
C GLU A 105 0.45 -22.34 6.83
N ARG A 106 -0.54 -22.04 7.67
CA ARG A 106 -1.17 -23.05 8.51
C ARG A 106 -1.89 -24.10 7.66
N LEU A 107 -2.63 -23.69 6.63
CA LEU A 107 -3.25 -24.59 5.68
C LEU A 107 -2.20 -25.42 4.92
N ASN A 108 -1.12 -24.78 4.47
CA ASN A 108 -0.03 -25.45 3.79
C ASN A 108 0.69 -26.47 4.70
N ARG A 109 0.97 -26.12 5.96
CA ARG A 109 1.55 -27.03 6.96
C ARG A 109 0.63 -28.22 7.23
N TRP A 110 -0.68 -28.00 7.31
CA TRP A 110 -1.65 -29.08 7.47
C TRP A 110 -1.67 -30.04 6.27
N LEU A 111 -1.55 -29.53 5.04
CA LEU A 111 -1.58 -30.34 3.83
C LEU A 111 -0.25 -31.01 3.47
N ARG A 112 0.88 -30.34 3.71
CA ARG A 112 2.22 -30.76 3.23
C ARG A 112 3.24 -31.01 4.33
N GLY A 113 2.89 -30.77 5.59
CA GLY A 113 3.78 -30.94 6.74
C GLY A 113 4.95 -29.96 6.82
N THR A 114 5.05 -28.98 5.91
CA THR A 114 6.23 -28.10 5.77
C THR A 114 5.83 -26.64 5.57
N TYR A 115 6.70 -25.72 6.02
CA TYR A 115 6.55 -24.27 5.79
C TYR A 115 7.08 -23.88 4.41
N SER A 116 6.43 -22.95 3.70
CA SER A 116 6.79 -22.60 2.32
C SER A 116 7.10 -21.11 2.12
N TYR A 117 8.39 -20.75 2.11
CA TYR A 117 8.81 -19.38 1.76
C TYR A 117 8.29 -18.92 0.39
N ARG A 118 8.15 -19.86 -0.57
CA ARG A 118 7.60 -19.55 -1.90
C ARG A 118 6.11 -19.22 -1.85
N LEU A 119 5.33 -19.87 -1.00
CA LEU A 119 3.91 -19.54 -0.82
C LEU A 119 3.76 -18.14 -0.23
N MET A 120 4.60 -17.78 0.75
CA MET A 120 4.64 -16.43 1.28
C MET A 120 5.04 -15.39 0.24
N ALA A 121 6.02 -15.68 -0.62
CA ALA A 121 6.38 -14.79 -1.73
C ALA A 121 5.18 -14.52 -2.67
N TRP A 122 4.43 -15.57 -3.02
CA TRP A 122 3.19 -15.45 -3.79
C TRP A 122 2.11 -14.65 -3.06
N HIS A 123 1.88 -14.92 -1.78
CA HIS A 123 0.95 -14.14 -0.96
C HIS A 123 1.33 -12.66 -0.96
N ASN A 124 2.60 -12.35 -0.80
CA ASN A 124 3.03 -10.97 -0.70
C ASN A 124 2.83 -10.20 -2.01
N GLN A 125 3.19 -10.82 -3.14
CA GLN A 125 2.92 -10.25 -4.45
C GLN A 125 1.43 -10.23 -4.81
N ALA A 126 0.61 -11.13 -4.25
CA ALA A 126 -0.84 -11.07 -4.42
C ALA A 126 -1.44 -9.82 -3.76
N VAL A 127 -0.93 -9.38 -2.60
CA VAL A 127 -1.35 -8.10 -1.97
C VAL A 127 -1.00 -6.92 -2.88
N VAL A 128 0.20 -6.88 -3.46
CA VAL A 128 0.62 -5.83 -4.40
C VAL A 128 -0.27 -5.85 -5.65
N TRP A 129 -0.50 -7.02 -6.22
CA TRP A 129 -1.35 -7.21 -7.39
C TRP A 129 -2.77 -6.69 -7.13
N LEU A 130 -3.40 -7.11 -6.04
CA LEU A 130 -4.76 -6.69 -5.67
C LEU A 130 -4.83 -5.18 -5.45
N THR A 131 -3.86 -4.62 -4.72
CA THR A 131 -3.77 -3.18 -4.48
C THR A 131 -3.64 -2.40 -5.79
N SER A 132 -2.79 -2.86 -6.70
CA SER A 132 -2.55 -2.22 -8.00
C SER A 132 -3.80 -2.27 -8.89
N ALA A 133 -4.52 -3.38 -8.89
CA ALA A 133 -5.77 -3.52 -9.65
C ALA A 133 -6.88 -2.61 -9.09
N LEU A 134 -7.02 -2.51 -7.77
CA LEU A 134 -7.96 -1.59 -7.14
C LEU A 134 -7.59 -0.13 -7.39
N LEU A 135 -6.29 0.20 -7.39
CA LEU A 135 -5.79 1.55 -7.68
C LEU A 135 -6.07 1.93 -9.14
N ALA A 136 -5.84 1.01 -10.07
CA ALA A 136 -6.16 1.18 -11.49
C ALA A 136 -7.66 1.37 -11.73
N TRP A 137 -8.48 0.61 -11.01
CA TRP A 137 -9.93 0.76 -11.05
C TRP A 137 -10.38 2.13 -10.50
N LEU A 138 -9.77 2.59 -9.41
CA LEU A 138 -9.99 3.94 -8.88
C LEU A 138 -9.57 5.00 -9.90
N ALA A 139 -8.37 4.90 -10.47
CA ALA A 139 -7.84 5.79 -11.50
C ALA A 139 -8.81 5.96 -12.68
N MET A 140 -9.26 4.84 -13.25
CA MET A 140 -10.24 4.83 -14.33
C MET A 140 -11.54 5.55 -13.95
N ARG A 141 -12.07 5.30 -12.74
CA ARG A 141 -13.31 5.94 -12.26
C ARG A 141 -13.13 7.44 -12.06
N LEU A 142 -11.97 7.87 -11.58
CA LEU A 142 -11.64 9.30 -11.47
C LEU A 142 -11.52 9.96 -12.84
N ALA A 143 -10.86 9.34 -13.81
CA ALA A 143 -10.75 9.87 -15.17
C ALA A 143 -12.13 9.94 -15.87
N LEU A 144 -13.00 8.94 -15.68
CA LEU A 144 -14.37 8.95 -16.19
C LEU A 144 -15.19 10.14 -15.66
N ARG A 145 -14.98 10.53 -14.40
CA ARG A 145 -15.64 11.72 -13.82
C ARG A 145 -15.21 13.03 -14.45
N MET A 146 -14.03 13.06 -15.04
CA MET A 146 -13.48 14.23 -15.72
C MET A 146 -13.94 14.33 -17.18
N GLY A 147 -14.83 13.43 -17.62
CA GLY A 147 -15.38 13.45 -18.99
C GLY A 147 -14.40 12.96 -20.06
N VAL A 148 -13.36 12.22 -19.66
CA VAL A 148 -12.47 11.53 -20.59
C VAL A 148 -13.16 10.31 -21.18
N GLU A 149 -12.84 10.00 -22.43
CA GLU A 149 -13.42 8.85 -23.12
C GLU A 149 -13.16 7.53 -22.36
N PRO A 150 -14.16 6.64 -22.23
CA PRO A 150 -14.04 5.42 -21.43
C PRO A 150 -12.85 4.50 -21.75
N PHE A 151 -12.51 4.33 -23.03
CA PHE A 151 -11.35 3.52 -23.42
C PHE A 151 -10.03 4.16 -22.97
N SER A 152 -9.92 5.48 -23.12
CA SER A 152 -8.80 6.26 -22.62
C SER A 152 -8.67 6.18 -21.09
N CYS A 153 -9.79 6.15 -20.35
CA CYS A 153 -9.77 5.94 -18.90
C CYS A 153 -9.26 4.55 -18.51
N LEU A 154 -9.67 3.50 -19.23
CA LEU A 154 -9.17 2.13 -19.01
C LEU A 154 -7.64 2.09 -19.20
N LEU A 155 -7.17 2.70 -20.29
CA LEU A 155 -5.78 2.83 -20.66
C LEU A 155 -4.93 3.57 -19.60
N LEU A 156 -5.41 4.70 -19.06
CA LEU A 156 -4.76 5.38 -17.93
C LEU A 156 -4.72 4.51 -16.67
N GLY A 157 -5.80 3.76 -16.40
CA GLY A 157 -5.85 2.78 -15.32
C GLY A 157 -4.77 1.71 -15.45
N ILE A 158 -4.58 1.14 -16.65
CA ILE A 158 -3.52 0.16 -16.94
C ILE A 158 -2.15 0.79 -16.68
N GLY A 159 -1.91 2.03 -17.13
CA GLY A 159 -0.67 2.76 -16.84
C GLY A 159 -0.38 2.87 -15.34
N CYS A 160 -1.38 3.28 -14.56
CA CYS A 160 -1.27 3.34 -13.09
C CYS A 160 -0.97 1.97 -12.48
N GLN A 161 -1.59 0.91 -12.98
CA GLN A 161 -1.39 -0.45 -12.50
C GLN A 161 0.06 -0.92 -12.68
N PHE A 162 0.59 -0.75 -13.88
CA PHE A 162 1.96 -1.16 -14.23
C PHE A 162 2.97 -0.43 -13.37
N VAL A 163 2.85 0.90 -13.26
CA VAL A 163 3.73 1.72 -12.44
C VAL A 163 3.64 1.32 -10.97
N HIS A 164 2.43 1.08 -10.45
CA HIS A 164 2.26 0.71 -9.05
C HIS A 164 2.87 -0.66 -8.74
N GLN A 165 2.54 -1.67 -9.55
CA GLN A 165 2.95 -3.05 -9.32
C GLN A 165 4.46 -3.25 -9.51
N THR A 166 5.10 -2.49 -10.40
CA THR A 166 6.55 -2.58 -10.68
C THR A 166 7.41 -1.65 -9.84
N PHE A 167 6.85 -0.89 -8.91
CA PHE A 167 7.62 -0.02 -8.04
C PHE A 167 8.59 -0.80 -7.16
N GLY A 168 9.85 -0.35 -7.08
CA GLY A 168 10.92 -1.05 -6.37
C GLY A 168 10.53 -1.58 -4.97
N PRO A 169 10.02 -0.74 -4.05
CA PRO A 169 9.50 -1.19 -2.76
C PRO A 169 8.39 -2.26 -2.84
N ASN A 170 7.50 -2.21 -3.84
CA ASN A 170 6.46 -3.22 -4.04
C ASN A 170 7.02 -4.55 -4.58
N LEU A 171 7.98 -4.49 -5.50
CA LEU A 171 8.74 -5.66 -5.95
C LEU A 171 9.52 -6.30 -4.78
N TRP A 172 10.05 -5.48 -3.87
CA TRP A 172 10.78 -5.96 -2.71
C TRP A 172 9.92 -6.76 -1.72
N LEU A 173 8.60 -6.54 -1.70
CA LEU A 173 7.69 -7.28 -0.80
C LEU A 173 7.66 -8.79 -1.05
N VAL A 174 8.18 -9.27 -2.20
CA VAL A 174 8.38 -10.71 -2.44
C VAL A 174 9.21 -11.35 -1.32
N TRP A 175 10.13 -10.61 -0.71
CA TRP A 175 11.02 -11.06 0.36
C TRP A 175 10.38 -10.92 1.72
N ASN A 176 9.72 -9.80 2.00
CA ASN A 176 9.14 -9.55 3.31
C ASN A 176 7.91 -8.63 3.22
N MET A 177 6.80 -9.05 3.83
CA MET A 177 5.59 -8.24 3.89
C MET A 177 5.75 -7.09 4.89
N THR A 178 5.12 -5.96 4.60
CA THR A 178 5.14 -4.79 5.48
C THR A 178 3.72 -4.38 5.83
N SER A 179 3.52 -3.78 7.01
CA SER A 179 2.20 -3.31 7.42
C SER A 179 1.68 -2.20 6.51
N GLN A 180 2.57 -1.37 5.95
CA GLN A 180 2.26 -0.29 5.04
C GLN A 180 1.67 -0.80 3.71
N ALA A 181 2.17 -1.91 3.18
CA ALA A 181 1.62 -2.50 1.95
C ALA A 181 0.16 -2.96 2.13
N VAL A 182 -0.14 -3.65 3.24
CA VAL A 182 -1.50 -4.09 3.57
C VAL A 182 -2.39 -2.91 3.93
N LEU A 183 -1.86 -1.88 4.59
CA LEU A 183 -2.58 -0.63 4.82
C LEU A 183 -3.06 0.00 3.52
N VAL A 184 -2.16 0.15 2.53
CA VAL A 184 -2.49 0.80 1.26
C VAL A 184 -3.60 0.04 0.52
N LEU A 185 -3.62 -1.29 0.57
CA LEU A 185 -4.73 -2.10 0.05
C LEU A 185 -6.08 -1.63 0.59
N PHE A 186 -6.19 -1.51 1.92
CA PHE A 186 -7.43 -1.11 2.58
C PHE A 186 -7.75 0.39 2.40
N VAL A 187 -6.74 1.24 2.30
CA VAL A 187 -6.93 2.66 1.97
C VAL A 187 -7.52 2.83 0.57
N VAL A 188 -6.99 2.14 -0.44
CA VAL A 188 -7.54 2.19 -1.80
C VAL A 188 -8.95 1.62 -1.84
N LEU A 189 -9.22 0.53 -1.11
CA LEU A 189 -10.57 -0.03 -0.96
C LEU A 189 -11.54 0.98 -0.33
N PHE A 190 -11.13 1.67 0.73
CA PHE A 190 -11.91 2.74 1.36
C PHE A 190 -12.23 3.84 0.34
N LEU A 191 -11.24 4.31 -0.41
CA LEU A 191 -11.40 5.39 -1.38
C LEU A 191 -12.31 5.01 -2.55
N LEU A 192 -12.34 3.75 -2.98
CA LEU A 192 -13.29 3.26 -3.99
C LEU A 192 -14.75 3.35 -3.51
N PHE A 193 -15.01 3.05 -2.23
CA PHE A 193 -16.32 3.24 -1.63
C PHE A 193 -16.61 4.71 -1.29
N GLU A 194 -15.57 5.50 -1.05
CA GLU A 194 -15.72 6.93 -0.77
C GLU A 194 -16.08 7.71 -2.03
N GLU A 195 -15.31 7.54 -3.10
CA GLU A 195 -15.54 8.18 -4.40
C GLU A 195 -16.95 7.90 -4.94
N ALA A 196 -17.47 6.69 -4.76
CA ALA A 196 -18.83 6.33 -5.18
C ALA A 196 -19.92 7.15 -4.44
N GLY A 197 -19.60 7.63 -3.24
CA GLY A 197 -20.51 8.34 -2.36
C GLY A 197 -20.29 9.84 -2.30
N LEU A 198 -19.17 10.41 -2.77
CA LEU A 198 -18.84 11.83 -2.52
C LEU A 198 -19.88 12.83 -3.07
N ASP A 199 -20.60 12.48 -4.14
CA ASP A 199 -21.70 13.31 -4.68
C ASP A 199 -23.05 13.10 -3.99
N ARG A 200 -23.17 12.12 -3.11
CA ARG A 200 -24.45 11.71 -2.51
C ARG A 200 -24.52 12.16 -1.06
N THR A 201 -25.65 12.75 -0.68
CA THR A 201 -25.95 13.05 0.72
C THR A 201 -26.21 11.76 1.51
N ASP A 202 -26.79 10.75 0.86
CA ASP A 202 -27.10 9.47 1.49
C ASP A 202 -26.14 8.36 1.03
N ILE A 203 -25.63 7.59 1.99
CA ILE A 203 -24.65 6.52 1.77
C ILE A 203 -25.39 5.19 1.74
N SER A 204 -25.19 4.39 0.68
CA SER A 204 -25.79 3.07 0.58
C SER A 204 -25.25 2.14 1.67
N LYS A 205 -26.08 1.20 2.14
CA LYS A 205 -25.68 0.23 3.18
C LYS A 205 -24.42 -0.56 2.79
N TYR A 206 -24.32 -0.97 1.53
CA TYR A 206 -23.15 -1.69 1.00
C TYR A 206 -21.88 -0.83 1.01
N ALA A 207 -21.97 0.45 0.63
CA ALA A 207 -20.82 1.35 0.70
C ALA A 207 -20.40 1.62 2.15
N CYS A 208 -21.37 1.77 3.05
CA CYS A 208 -21.12 1.92 4.49
C CYS A 208 -20.37 0.70 5.06
N PHE A 209 -20.85 -0.51 4.76
CA PHE A 209 -20.20 -1.75 5.17
C PHE A 209 -18.79 -1.90 4.57
N GLY A 210 -18.63 -1.63 3.28
CA GLY A 210 -17.34 -1.68 2.60
C GLY A 210 -16.32 -0.70 3.20
N ARG A 211 -16.75 0.51 3.58
CA ARG A 211 -15.91 1.47 4.32
C ARG A 211 -15.56 0.94 5.70
N ALA A 212 -16.51 0.40 6.45
CA ALA A 212 -16.25 -0.12 7.79
C ALA A 212 -15.23 -1.27 7.76
N LEU A 213 -15.36 -2.18 6.78
CA LEU A 213 -14.40 -3.26 6.56
C LEU A 213 -13.01 -2.71 6.21
N ALA A 214 -12.94 -1.70 5.34
CA ALA A 214 -11.68 -1.06 4.99
C ALA A 214 -11.05 -0.34 6.19
N VAL A 215 -11.84 0.35 7.02
CA VAL A 215 -11.37 0.99 8.27
C VAL A 215 -10.84 -0.05 9.25
N PHE A 216 -11.54 -1.17 9.42
CA PHE A 216 -11.05 -2.27 10.24
C PHE A 216 -9.71 -2.78 9.71
N GLY A 217 -9.61 -3.05 8.41
CA GLY A 217 -8.39 -3.56 7.78
C GLY A 217 -7.19 -2.62 7.90
N MET A 218 -7.38 -1.30 7.64
CA MET A 218 -6.29 -0.32 7.78
C MET A 218 -5.81 -0.20 9.23
N MET A 219 -6.74 -0.17 10.19
CA MET A 219 -6.42 -0.05 11.61
C MET A 219 -5.73 -1.31 12.12
N TYR A 220 -6.18 -2.47 11.66
CA TYR A 220 -5.61 -3.76 12.05
C TYR A 220 -4.23 -4.00 11.44
N ALA A 221 -3.99 -3.54 10.20
CA ALA A 221 -2.68 -3.60 9.57
C ALA A 221 -1.66 -2.69 10.29
N THR A 222 -2.02 -1.42 10.50
CA THR A 222 -1.19 -0.44 11.22
C THR A 222 -2.02 0.75 11.70
N TRP A 223 -2.47 0.70 12.95
CA TRP A 223 -3.37 1.68 13.54
C TRP A 223 -2.88 3.12 13.45
N MET A 224 -1.60 3.38 13.68
CA MET A 224 -1.06 4.75 13.67
C MET A 224 -1.23 5.40 12.28
N ALA A 225 -0.83 4.68 11.24
CA ALA A 225 -0.95 5.15 9.87
C ALA A 225 -2.43 5.21 9.41
N GLY A 226 -3.25 4.26 9.86
CA GLY A 226 -4.70 4.30 9.68
C GLY A 226 -5.35 5.54 10.30
N LEU A 227 -4.95 5.92 11.52
CA LEU A 227 -5.42 7.15 12.18
C LEU A 227 -5.02 8.40 11.42
N LEU A 228 -3.78 8.49 10.92
CA LEU A 228 -3.34 9.65 10.13
C LEU A 228 -4.13 9.76 8.82
N PHE A 229 -4.38 8.64 8.14
CA PHE A 229 -5.25 8.62 6.96
C PHE A 229 -6.68 9.10 7.32
N LEU A 230 -7.27 8.58 8.39
CA LEU A 230 -8.62 8.97 8.84
C LEU A 230 -8.68 10.45 9.24
N PHE A 231 -7.65 10.96 9.91
CA PHE A 231 -7.53 12.38 10.24
C PHE A 231 -7.48 13.23 8.97
N SER A 232 -6.65 12.85 7.99
CA SER A 232 -6.61 13.52 6.69
C SER A 232 -7.95 13.45 5.95
N TYR A 233 -8.62 12.30 6.00
CA TYR A 233 -9.94 12.10 5.42
C TYR A 233 -10.96 13.06 6.03
N PHE A 234 -11.09 13.09 7.36
CA PHE A 234 -12.01 13.98 8.03
C PHE A 234 -11.66 15.45 7.81
N GLY A 235 -10.38 15.83 7.87
CA GLY A 235 -9.93 17.19 7.55
C GLY A 235 -10.36 17.62 6.14
N THR A 236 -10.10 16.76 5.15
CA THR A 236 -10.47 17.03 3.75
C THR A 236 -11.99 17.11 3.56
N VAL A 237 -12.76 16.18 4.14
CA VAL A 237 -14.23 16.20 4.05
C VAL A 237 -14.82 17.41 4.78
N THR A 238 -14.26 17.80 5.92
CA THR A 238 -14.73 18.99 6.66
C THR A 238 -14.56 20.25 5.84
N LEU A 239 -13.40 20.41 5.21
CA LEU A 239 -13.08 21.59 4.42
C LEU A 239 -13.82 21.61 3.09
N LEU A 240 -13.94 20.48 2.40
CA LEU A 240 -14.40 20.43 1.01
C LEU A 240 -15.84 19.94 0.84
N HIS A 241 -16.36 19.16 1.80
CA HIS A 241 -17.68 18.52 1.74
C HIS A 241 -18.41 18.50 3.11
N PRO A 242 -18.59 19.65 3.79
CA PRO A 242 -19.08 19.71 5.17
C PRO A 242 -20.47 19.10 5.38
N SER A 243 -21.31 19.09 4.34
CA SER A 243 -22.65 18.47 4.38
C SER A 243 -22.62 16.97 4.67
N ARG A 244 -21.50 16.28 4.41
CA ARG A 244 -21.32 14.85 4.60
C ARG A 244 -21.14 14.45 6.07
N LEU A 245 -20.57 15.33 6.88
CA LEU A 245 -20.27 15.05 8.29
C LEU A 245 -21.52 14.87 9.15
N ARG A 246 -22.67 15.36 8.69
CA ARG A 246 -23.96 15.20 9.39
C ARG A 246 -24.49 13.76 9.33
N SER A 247 -23.89 12.88 8.52
CA SER A 247 -24.32 11.49 8.41
C SER A 247 -23.82 10.67 9.59
N GLN A 248 -24.72 10.35 10.54
CA GLN A 248 -24.42 9.43 11.65
C GLN A 248 -23.85 8.08 11.16
N ARG A 249 -24.29 7.60 9.98
CA ARG A 249 -23.80 6.36 9.38
C ARG A 249 -22.30 6.43 9.07
N LEU A 250 -21.81 7.57 8.59
CA LEU A 250 -20.38 7.75 8.30
C LEU A 250 -19.55 7.67 9.58
N PHE A 251 -20.01 8.31 10.65
CA PHE A 251 -19.34 8.28 11.95
C PHE A 251 -19.23 6.86 12.49
N TRP A 252 -20.35 6.10 12.51
CA TRP A 252 -20.35 4.72 13.00
C TRP A 252 -19.55 3.76 12.11
N ALA A 253 -19.53 3.99 10.79
CA ALA A 253 -18.71 3.21 9.87
C ALA A 253 -17.20 3.37 10.11
N VAL A 254 -16.78 4.41 10.84
CA VAL A 254 -15.38 4.62 11.21
C VAL A 254 -15.14 4.23 12.67
N LEU A 255 -15.96 4.71 13.59
CA LEU A 255 -15.75 4.52 15.03
C LEU A 255 -15.82 3.05 15.46
N VAL A 256 -16.85 2.32 15.04
CA VAL A 256 -17.03 0.91 15.45
C VAL A 256 -15.85 0.03 15.05
N PRO A 257 -15.41 0.00 13.78
CA PRO A 257 -14.26 -0.82 13.40
C PRO A 257 -12.96 -0.39 14.08
N MET A 258 -12.76 0.91 14.34
CA MET A 258 -11.62 1.37 15.13
C MET A 258 -11.63 0.79 16.55
N CYS A 259 -12.74 0.94 17.27
CA CYS A 259 -12.89 0.41 18.63
C CYS A 259 -12.73 -1.12 18.67
N LEU A 260 -13.26 -1.83 17.66
CA LEU A 260 -13.12 -3.28 17.57
C LEU A 260 -11.65 -3.71 17.45
N VAL A 261 -10.84 -3.02 16.66
CA VAL A 261 -9.41 -3.31 16.52
C VAL A 261 -8.66 -3.11 17.84
N PHE A 262 -8.93 -2.02 18.57
CA PHE A 262 -8.34 -1.82 19.89
C PHE A 262 -8.80 -2.86 20.92
N GLY A 263 -10.08 -3.26 20.87
CA GLY A 263 -10.61 -4.36 21.67
C GLY A 263 -9.88 -5.67 21.41
N ILE A 264 -9.66 -6.02 20.13
CA ILE A 264 -8.84 -7.18 19.75
C ILE A 264 -7.45 -7.07 20.36
N HIS A 265 -6.78 -5.92 20.25
CA HIS A 265 -5.45 -5.75 20.81
C HIS A 265 -5.38 -5.92 22.33
N VAL A 266 -6.36 -5.37 23.05
CA VAL A 266 -6.49 -5.60 24.50
C VAL A 266 -6.61 -7.09 24.78
N CYS A 267 -7.45 -7.83 24.03
CA CYS A 267 -7.53 -9.28 24.16
C CYS A 267 -6.20 -9.98 23.87
N GLN A 268 -5.44 -9.56 22.85
CA GLN A 268 -4.11 -10.11 22.56
C GLN A 268 -3.17 -9.97 23.76
N ILE A 269 -3.13 -8.78 24.37
CA ILE A 269 -2.30 -8.50 25.55
C ILE A 269 -2.73 -9.36 26.74
N LEU A 270 -4.04 -9.41 27.03
CA LEU A 270 -4.55 -10.19 28.17
C LEU A 270 -4.23 -11.68 28.05
N VAL A 271 -4.33 -12.23 26.84
CA VAL A 271 -3.97 -13.62 26.55
C VAL A 271 -2.48 -13.86 26.80
N VAL A 272 -1.61 -12.93 26.40
CA VAL A 272 -0.17 -13.04 26.65
C VAL A 272 0.15 -12.94 28.14
N ILE A 273 -0.44 -11.99 28.87
CA ILE A 273 -0.26 -11.86 30.33
C ILE A 273 -0.68 -13.15 31.05
N HIS A 274 -1.79 -13.76 30.61
CA HIS A 274 -2.27 -15.00 31.19
C HIS A 274 -1.31 -16.18 30.96
N ASN A 275 -0.77 -16.32 29.74
CA ASN A 275 0.10 -17.44 29.39
C ASN A 275 1.57 -17.25 29.79
N PHE A 276 2.00 -15.99 29.96
CA PHE A 276 3.38 -15.61 30.31
C PHE A 276 3.33 -14.53 31.41
N PRO A 277 3.14 -14.92 32.69
CA PRO A 277 3.00 -13.97 33.79
C PRO A 277 4.24 -13.10 34.05
N ASP A 278 5.42 -13.58 33.61
CA ASP A 278 6.69 -12.85 33.66
C ASP A 278 6.91 -11.91 32.45
N ALA A 279 5.94 -11.81 31.53
CA ALA A 279 6.12 -11.08 30.29
C ALA A 279 6.37 -9.58 30.51
N ARG A 280 7.45 -9.09 29.91
CA ARG A 280 7.74 -7.67 29.77
C ARG A 280 7.32 -7.21 28.39
N PHE A 281 6.36 -6.30 28.34
CA PHE A 281 5.96 -5.64 27.11
C PHE A 281 6.93 -4.51 26.78
N VAL A 282 7.50 -4.58 25.59
CA VAL A 282 8.39 -3.56 25.03
C VAL A 282 7.77 -2.99 23.76
N GLY A 283 7.93 -1.69 23.57
CA GLY A 283 7.34 -1.01 22.43
C GLY A 283 7.81 0.42 22.33
N GLY A 284 7.66 1.00 21.14
CA GLY A 284 7.74 2.44 20.99
C GLY A 284 6.59 3.10 21.74
N THR A 285 6.93 4.08 22.58
CA THR A 285 5.96 5.05 23.12
C THR A 285 5.37 5.88 21.98
N PHE A 286 4.31 6.65 22.24
CA PHE A 286 3.70 7.53 21.22
C PHE A 286 4.71 8.50 20.59
N LEU A 287 5.72 8.94 21.35
CA LEU A 287 6.78 9.83 20.88
C LEU A 287 8.01 9.08 20.32
N TYR A 288 8.00 7.74 20.31
CA TYR A 288 9.15 6.96 19.87
C TYR A 288 9.52 7.31 18.43
N ARG A 289 10.79 7.71 18.25
CA ARG A 289 11.38 8.14 16.99
C ARG A 289 10.61 9.29 16.32
N SER A 290 10.02 10.16 17.14
CA SER A 290 9.51 11.47 16.69
C SER A 290 10.61 12.52 16.64
N GLY A 291 11.73 12.28 17.33
CA GLY A 291 12.76 13.30 17.58
C GLY A 291 12.46 14.14 18.83
N LEU A 292 11.23 14.07 19.38
CA LEU A 292 10.87 14.62 20.68
C LEU A 292 11.19 13.65 21.84
N ASP A 293 11.52 12.40 21.53
CA ASP A 293 11.97 11.38 22.47
C ASP A 293 13.49 11.42 22.74
N GLY A 294 14.18 12.47 22.31
CA GLY A 294 15.63 12.64 22.43
C GLY A 294 16.44 11.83 21.41
N ALA A 295 15.80 11.01 20.58
CA ALA A 295 16.45 10.30 19.50
C ALA A 295 16.69 11.24 18.31
N THR A 296 17.86 11.84 18.20
CA THR A 296 18.27 12.70 17.06
C THR A 296 19.35 12.07 16.18
N ASN A 297 19.71 10.82 16.46
CA ASN A 297 20.89 10.14 15.90
C ASN A 297 20.87 9.91 14.38
N HIS A 298 19.72 10.09 13.72
CA HIS A 298 19.57 9.78 12.29
C HIS A 298 19.09 10.97 11.45
N PHE A 299 18.54 12.02 12.08
CA PHE A 299 18.13 13.25 11.42
C PHE A 299 18.60 14.48 12.19
N LEU A 300 19.36 15.34 11.50
CA LEU A 300 19.79 16.64 12.01
C LEU A 300 18.77 17.74 11.68
N SER A 301 18.01 17.61 10.58
CA SER A 301 16.98 18.58 10.16
C SER A 301 15.82 17.94 9.38
N HIS A 302 14.67 18.63 9.29
CA HIS A 302 13.54 18.20 8.46
C HIS A 302 13.83 18.30 6.95
N MET A 303 14.80 19.11 6.53
CA MET A 303 15.22 19.21 5.11
C MET A 303 15.89 17.93 4.61
N ASP A 304 16.45 17.14 5.53
CA ASP A 304 17.02 15.84 5.22
C ASP A 304 15.95 14.83 4.76
N ILE A 305 14.66 15.01 5.11
CA ILE A 305 13.55 14.18 4.59
C ILE A 305 13.44 14.32 3.06
N LEU A 306 13.75 15.50 2.53
CA LEU A 306 13.68 15.78 1.09
C LEU A 306 14.99 15.45 0.36
N THR A 307 16.13 15.54 1.05
CA THR A 307 17.46 15.55 0.42
C THR A 307 18.30 14.32 0.75
N ASN A 308 18.14 13.74 1.93
CA ASN A 308 19.08 12.81 2.55
C ASN A 308 18.53 11.38 2.65
N LYS A 309 18.05 10.83 1.53
CA LYS A 309 17.70 9.40 1.39
C LYS A 309 18.96 8.50 1.27
N ARG A 310 19.97 8.72 2.12
CA ARG A 310 21.31 8.08 2.02
C ARG A 310 21.32 6.55 2.20
N ARG A 311 20.20 5.92 2.55
CA ARG A 311 20.11 4.48 2.85
C ARG A 311 18.96 3.72 2.19
N SER A 312 18.14 4.36 1.35
CA SER A 312 17.18 3.58 0.56
C SER A 312 17.95 2.81 -0.51
N LEU A 313 17.58 1.55 -0.73
CA LEU A 313 17.93 0.74 -1.91
C LEU A 313 18.11 1.62 -3.16
N PRO A 314 19.02 1.29 -4.09
CA PRO A 314 19.52 2.17 -5.15
C PRO A 314 18.48 2.47 -6.26
N TYR A 315 17.29 2.93 -5.87
CA TYR A 315 16.23 3.41 -6.73
C TYR A 315 16.49 4.88 -7.04
N LEU A 316 17.57 5.15 -7.78
CA LEU A 316 17.96 6.51 -8.20
C LEU A 316 16.78 7.28 -8.83
N GLN A 317 15.86 6.54 -9.46
CA GLN A 317 14.68 7.07 -10.14
C GLN A 317 13.52 7.47 -9.24
N TRP A 318 13.45 6.96 -8.01
CA TRP A 318 12.37 7.33 -7.09
C TRP A 318 12.41 8.83 -6.75
N LYS A 319 13.60 9.42 -6.63
CA LYS A 319 13.73 10.87 -6.38
C LYS A 319 13.17 11.70 -7.54
N VAL A 320 13.49 11.31 -8.77
CA VAL A 320 12.97 11.98 -9.98
C VAL A 320 11.46 11.90 -10.03
N PHE A 321 10.90 10.71 -9.79
CA PHE A 321 9.45 10.53 -9.77
C PHE A 321 8.79 11.27 -8.60
N LEU A 322 9.42 11.31 -7.43
CA LEU A 322 8.93 12.09 -6.29
C LEU A 322 8.82 13.57 -6.65
N TYR A 323 9.88 14.19 -7.19
CA TYR A 323 9.84 15.60 -7.57
C TYR A 323 8.82 15.87 -8.69
N ALA A 324 8.81 15.05 -9.74
CA ALA A 324 7.85 15.20 -10.83
C ALA A 324 6.40 15.01 -10.34
N GLY A 325 6.13 13.98 -9.55
CA GLY A 325 4.81 13.71 -8.98
C GLY A 325 4.36 14.80 -8.02
N THR A 326 5.26 15.34 -7.19
CA THR A 326 4.96 16.49 -6.32
C THR A 326 4.64 17.74 -7.14
N LEU A 327 5.38 18.01 -8.22
CA LEU A 327 5.05 19.12 -9.13
C LEU A 327 3.65 18.93 -9.73
N VAL A 328 3.32 17.71 -10.17
CA VAL A 328 1.98 17.39 -10.69
C VAL A 328 0.90 17.56 -9.62
N LEU A 329 1.15 17.15 -8.36
CA LEU A 329 0.23 17.39 -7.25
C LEU A 329 -0.08 18.89 -7.08
N PHE A 330 0.93 19.76 -7.14
CA PHE A 330 0.72 21.21 -7.11
C PHE A 330 -0.03 21.71 -8.36
N ALA A 331 0.25 21.14 -9.53
CA ALA A 331 -0.45 21.46 -10.77
C ALA A 331 -1.95 21.06 -10.77
N LEU A 332 -2.38 20.20 -9.84
CA LEU A 332 -3.80 19.88 -9.64
C LEU A 332 -4.57 20.98 -8.89
N ILE A 333 -3.91 21.95 -8.26
CA ILE A 333 -4.59 23.08 -7.59
C ILE A 333 -5.43 23.89 -8.61
N PRO A 334 -4.90 24.32 -9.76
CA PRO A 334 -5.71 24.93 -10.82
C PRO A 334 -6.89 24.06 -11.28
N VAL A 335 -6.71 22.73 -11.36
CA VAL A 335 -7.77 21.79 -11.75
C VAL A 335 -8.93 21.86 -10.74
N PHE A 336 -8.61 21.82 -9.46
CA PHE A 336 -9.56 21.91 -8.37
C PHE A 336 -10.33 23.24 -8.36
N VAL A 337 -9.63 24.35 -8.60
CA VAL A 337 -10.22 25.69 -8.57
C VAL A 337 -11.12 25.92 -9.81
N LYS A 338 -10.67 25.52 -11.00
CA LYS A 338 -11.35 25.85 -12.26
C LYS A 338 -12.46 24.88 -12.66
N LEU A 339 -12.34 23.58 -12.34
CA LEU A 339 -13.28 22.56 -12.79
C LEU A 339 -14.05 21.95 -11.61
N ARG A 340 -15.37 22.14 -11.59
CA ARG A 340 -16.26 21.45 -10.63
C ARG A 340 -16.12 19.92 -10.72
N GLU A 341 -15.94 19.40 -11.93
CA GLU A 341 -15.76 17.96 -12.21
C GLU A 341 -14.43 17.41 -11.65
N GLY A 342 -13.41 18.27 -11.49
CA GLY A 342 -12.10 17.91 -10.93
C GLY A 342 -12.08 17.82 -9.40
N ARG A 343 -13.14 18.25 -8.70
CA ARG A 343 -13.17 18.31 -7.23
C ARG A 343 -13.00 16.95 -6.59
N ILE A 344 -13.77 15.93 -7.02
CA ILE A 344 -13.69 14.58 -6.45
C ILE A 344 -12.30 13.95 -6.66
N PRO A 345 -11.75 13.91 -7.89
CA PRO A 345 -10.40 13.39 -8.11
C PRO A 345 -9.34 14.05 -7.22
N VAL A 346 -9.35 15.37 -7.09
CA VAL A 346 -8.37 16.07 -6.27
C VAL A 346 -8.60 15.81 -4.78
N THR A 347 -9.85 15.79 -4.31
CA THR A 347 -10.21 15.41 -2.94
C THR A 347 -9.63 14.04 -2.55
N ILE A 348 -9.77 13.04 -3.42
CA ILE A 348 -9.23 11.68 -3.20
C ILE A 348 -7.70 11.69 -3.12
N ILE A 349 -7.02 12.44 -3.99
CA ILE A 349 -5.56 12.57 -3.96
C ILE A 349 -5.10 13.25 -2.67
N LEU A 350 -5.76 14.32 -2.24
CA LEU A 350 -5.44 15.02 -0.98
C LEU A 350 -5.56 14.08 0.23
N MET A 351 -6.63 13.27 0.29
CA MET A 351 -6.80 12.25 1.34
C MET A 351 -5.63 11.26 1.40
N LEU A 352 -5.13 10.81 0.24
CA LEU A 352 -3.96 9.92 0.19
C LEU A 352 -2.68 10.60 0.68
N THR A 353 -2.45 11.86 0.28
CA THR A 353 -1.23 12.59 0.68
C THR A 353 -1.14 12.80 2.19
N GLY A 354 -2.27 13.03 2.87
CA GLY A 354 -2.28 13.27 4.32
C GLY A 354 -2.13 12.01 5.18
N MET A 355 -2.01 10.81 4.57
CA MET A 355 -1.51 9.64 5.28
C MET A 355 0.02 9.68 5.45
N TYR A 356 0.74 10.24 4.48
CA TYR A 356 2.21 10.28 4.49
C TYR A 356 2.76 11.56 5.10
N ILE A 357 2.21 12.74 4.75
CA ILE A 357 2.79 14.02 5.16
C ILE A 357 2.86 14.15 6.70
N PRO A 358 1.77 13.97 7.46
CA PRO A 358 1.84 14.03 8.92
C PRO A 358 2.78 12.97 9.50
N TRP A 359 2.86 11.79 8.88
CA TRP A 359 3.79 10.75 9.31
C TRP A 359 5.24 11.21 9.18
N ALA A 360 5.61 11.71 8.00
CA ALA A 360 6.98 12.15 7.71
C ALA A 360 7.42 13.28 8.64
N PHE A 361 6.51 14.19 9.01
CA PHE A 361 6.78 15.27 9.96
C PHE A 361 6.85 14.79 11.41
N VAL A 362 5.84 14.05 11.89
CA VAL A 362 5.74 13.66 13.31
C VAL A 362 6.72 12.54 13.66
N PHE A 363 6.98 11.62 12.75
CA PHE A 363 7.84 10.44 12.97
C PHE A 363 9.07 10.48 12.07
N SER A 364 9.70 11.65 11.98
CA SER A 364 10.87 11.89 11.14
C SER A 364 11.96 10.84 11.39
N GLN A 365 12.31 10.53 12.64
CA GLN A 365 13.36 9.53 12.91
C GLN A 365 12.94 8.11 12.48
N SER A 366 11.67 7.71 12.62
CA SER A 366 11.21 6.41 12.10
C SER A 366 11.34 6.35 10.59
N TRP A 367 10.98 7.44 9.91
CA TRP A 367 11.14 7.59 8.48
C TRP A 367 12.60 7.46 8.05
N SER A 368 13.56 7.98 8.83
CA SER A 368 15.00 7.88 8.52
C SER A 368 15.51 6.45 8.46
N VAL A 369 14.99 5.58 9.35
CA VAL A 369 15.48 4.22 9.52
C VAL A 369 14.92 3.33 8.43
N HIS A 370 13.67 3.54 8.03
CA HIS A 370 12.99 2.72 7.03
C HIS A 370 12.21 3.56 5.99
N PRO A 371 12.87 4.46 5.23
CA PRO A 371 12.18 5.42 4.36
C PRO A 371 11.37 4.72 3.26
N HIS A 372 11.87 3.58 2.77
CA HIS A 372 11.23 2.77 1.75
C HIS A 372 9.87 2.19 2.19
N LEU A 373 9.65 1.96 3.49
CA LEU A 373 8.36 1.49 4.00
C LEU A 373 7.28 2.57 3.88
N TYR A 374 7.66 3.83 4.08
CA TYR A 374 6.74 4.97 4.05
C TYR A 374 6.56 5.51 2.64
N ASP A 375 7.54 5.36 1.76
CA ASP A 375 7.41 5.70 0.35
C ASP A 375 6.23 4.95 -0.32
N VAL A 376 5.95 3.70 0.10
CA VAL A 376 4.77 2.93 -0.31
C VAL A 376 3.45 3.64 0.02
N MET A 377 3.42 4.46 1.09
CA MET A 377 2.21 5.18 1.52
C MET A 377 1.94 6.44 0.67
N LEU A 378 2.98 7.15 0.25
CA LEU A 378 2.84 8.33 -0.61
C LEU A 378 2.60 7.96 -2.08
N PHE A 379 3.21 6.86 -2.50
CA PHE A 379 3.30 6.50 -3.91
C PHE A 379 1.95 6.38 -4.63
N PRO A 380 0.88 5.78 -4.06
CA PRO A 380 -0.45 5.76 -4.69
C PRO A 380 -0.98 7.15 -5.07
N ALA A 381 -0.74 8.16 -4.22
CA ALA A 381 -1.16 9.54 -4.50
C ALA A 381 -0.43 10.10 -5.72
N LEU A 382 0.88 9.88 -5.80
CA LEU A 382 1.72 10.35 -6.90
C LEU A 382 1.39 9.63 -8.20
N VAL A 383 1.12 8.32 -8.14
CA VAL A 383 0.71 7.52 -9.31
C VAL A 383 -0.63 8.03 -9.86
N LEU A 384 -1.64 8.19 -9.00
CA LEU A 384 -2.94 8.73 -9.43
C LEU A 384 -2.82 10.14 -9.99
N ALA A 385 -2.02 11.01 -9.36
CA ALA A 385 -1.83 12.36 -9.84
C ALA A 385 -1.15 12.37 -11.22
N THR A 386 -0.04 11.65 -11.38
CA THR A 386 0.85 11.70 -12.54
C THR A 386 0.33 10.90 -13.74
N PHE A 387 -0.27 9.74 -13.50
CA PHE A 387 -0.66 8.80 -14.57
C PHE A 387 -2.16 8.67 -14.77
N SER A 388 -2.98 9.41 -14.02
CA SER A 388 -4.44 9.39 -14.19
C SER A 388 -5.04 10.79 -14.20
N VAL A 389 -5.07 11.48 -13.06
CA VAL A 389 -5.88 12.70 -12.89
C VAL A 389 -5.35 13.87 -13.70
N PHE A 390 -4.04 14.13 -13.68
CA PHE A 390 -3.46 15.21 -14.46
C PHE A 390 -3.48 14.93 -15.98
N PRO A 391 -3.10 13.73 -16.46
CA PRO A 391 -3.30 13.36 -17.86
C PRO A 391 -4.76 13.45 -18.31
N ALA A 392 -5.71 13.00 -17.50
CA ALA A 392 -7.14 13.09 -17.81
C ALA A 392 -7.60 14.55 -17.94
N PHE A 393 -7.10 15.44 -17.09
CA PHE A 393 -7.36 16.88 -17.20
C PHE A 393 -6.84 17.45 -18.52
N LEU A 394 -5.57 17.18 -18.86
CA LEU A 394 -4.97 17.66 -20.09
C LEU A 394 -5.65 17.09 -21.34
N GLU A 395 -5.99 15.81 -21.32
CA GLU A 395 -6.73 15.13 -22.40
C GLU A 395 -8.11 15.78 -22.61
N ARG A 396 -8.82 16.06 -21.51
CA ARG A 396 -10.11 16.75 -21.56
C ARG A 396 -9.99 18.16 -22.13
N MET A 397 -8.98 18.92 -21.72
CA MET A 397 -8.70 20.26 -22.26
C MET A 397 -8.31 20.24 -23.74
N GLY A 398 -7.58 19.20 -24.16
CA GLY A 398 -7.16 18.98 -25.55
C GLY A 398 -8.26 18.43 -26.46
N GLY A 399 -9.51 18.31 -25.98
CA GLY A 399 -10.64 17.86 -26.78
C GLY A 399 -10.72 16.33 -26.96
N ASN A 400 -10.11 15.54 -26.06
CA ASN A 400 -10.16 14.07 -26.06
C ASN A 400 -9.57 13.42 -27.35
N GLN A 401 -8.46 13.95 -27.87
CA GLN A 401 -7.76 13.44 -29.05
C GLN A 401 -6.97 12.14 -28.83
N ARG A 402 -6.89 11.65 -27.58
CA ARG A 402 -6.15 10.47 -27.08
C ARG A 402 -4.63 10.61 -27.05
N ILE A 403 -4.08 11.74 -27.50
CA ILE A 403 -2.63 11.96 -27.60
C ILE A 403 -1.98 11.95 -26.22
N ILE A 404 -2.55 12.67 -25.24
CA ILE A 404 -1.98 12.76 -23.89
C ILE A 404 -2.02 11.40 -23.22
N VAL A 405 -3.10 10.64 -23.43
CA VAL A 405 -3.26 9.30 -22.88
C VAL A 405 -2.22 8.33 -23.45
N LEU A 406 -1.99 8.33 -24.77
CA LEU A 406 -0.96 7.49 -25.40
C LEU A 406 0.44 7.82 -24.89
N VAL A 407 0.79 9.11 -24.78
CA VAL A 407 2.07 9.56 -24.22
C VAL A 407 2.20 9.11 -22.76
N THR A 408 1.17 9.31 -21.95
CA THR A 408 1.16 8.94 -20.53
C THR A 408 1.40 7.45 -20.33
N ILE A 409 0.75 6.61 -21.13
CA ILE A 409 0.96 5.16 -21.10
C ILE A 409 2.37 4.78 -21.54
N GLY A 410 2.88 5.40 -22.61
CA GLY A 410 4.26 5.19 -23.05
C GLY A 410 5.26 5.48 -21.94
N VAL A 411 5.09 6.59 -21.23
CA VAL A 411 5.91 6.95 -20.06
C VAL A 411 5.71 5.95 -18.91
N ALA A 412 4.48 5.53 -18.63
CA ALA A 412 4.18 4.55 -17.57
C ALA A 412 4.89 3.21 -17.81
N PHE A 413 4.85 2.69 -19.05
CA PHE A 413 5.56 1.47 -19.43
C PHE A 413 7.07 1.65 -19.36
N CYS A 414 7.62 2.74 -19.91
CA CYS A 414 9.05 3.01 -19.85
C CYS A 414 9.54 3.06 -18.40
N TYR A 415 8.85 3.82 -17.53
CA TYR A 415 9.18 3.90 -16.11
C TYR A 415 9.11 2.52 -15.44
N SER A 416 8.08 1.73 -15.73
CA SER A 416 7.93 0.37 -15.19
C SER A 416 9.10 -0.54 -15.59
N PHE A 417 9.54 -0.50 -16.84
CA PHE A 417 10.70 -1.27 -17.29
C PHE A 417 12.00 -0.83 -16.63
N VAL A 418 12.18 0.47 -16.38
CA VAL A 418 13.38 0.91 -15.66
C VAL A 418 13.34 0.48 -14.19
N GLN A 419 12.18 0.52 -13.52
CA GLN A 419 12.05 -0.02 -12.17
C GLN A 419 12.38 -1.51 -12.11
N LEU A 420 11.93 -2.30 -13.10
CA LEU A 420 12.26 -3.71 -13.20
C LEU A 420 13.75 -3.96 -13.41
N ARG A 421 14.39 -3.17 -14.29
CA ARG A 421 15.83 -3.22 -14.52
C ARG A 421 16.61 -2.89 -13.24
N ASP A 422 16.24 -1.81 -12.56
CA ASP A 422 16.91 -1.36 -11.34
C ASP A 422 16.74 -2.38 -10.20
N TYR A 423 15.56 -3.01 -10.09
CA TYR A 423 15.34 -4.13 -9.18
C TYR A 423 16.22 -5.33 -9.54
N ALA A 424 16.26 -5.74 -10.81
CA ALA A 424 17.08 -6.87 -11.26
C ALA A 424 18.58 -6.62 -11.06
N ALA A 425 19.06 -5.38 -11.21
CA ALA A 425 20.43 -5.01 -10.93
C ALA A 425 20.75 -5.02 -9.41
N SER A 426 19.79 -4.62 -8.58
CA SER A 426 19.94 -4.60 -7.11
C SER A 426 19.86 -6.01 -6.50
N PHE A 427 19.10 -6.89 -7.14
CA PHE A 427 18.89 -8.27 -6.76
C PHE A 427 19.14 -9.14 -8.00
N PRO A 428 20.39 -9.47 -8.34
CA PRO A 428 20.70 -10.34 -9.47
C PRO A 428 20.26 -11.78 -9.18
N LEU A 429 19.80 -12.52 -10.21
CA LEU A 429 19.32 -13.92 -10.08
C LEU A 429 20.47 -14.92 -9.81
N THR A 430 21.68 -14.56 -10.22
CA THR A 430 22.89 -15.34 -9.98
C THR A 430 23.84 -14.48 -9.16
N ILE A 431 24.14 -14.91 -7.93
CA ILE A 431 25.40 -14.53 -7.31
C ILE A 431 26.44 -15.22 -8.21
N PRO A 432 27.37 -14.49 -8.88
CA PRO A 432 28.48 -15.16 -9.54
C PRO A 432 29.08 -16.11 -8.51
N GLU A 433 29.31 -17.37 -8.87
CA GLU A 433 30.09 -18.26 -8.00
C GLU A 433 31.30 -17.45 -7.52
N PRO A 434 31.60 -17.41 -6.21
CA PRO A 434 32.80 -16.75 -5.75
C PRO A 434 33.93 -17.34 -6.58
N ASP A 435 34.59 -16.50 -7.38
CA ASP A 435 35.71 -16.91 -8.19
C ASP A 435 36.81 -17.28 -7.20
N TRP A 436 36.81 -18.55 -6.79
CA TRP A 436 37.69 -19.09 -5.75
C TRP A 436 39.16 -18.95 -6.15
N LYS A 437 39.43 -18.66 -7.44
CA LYS A 437 40.73 -18.25 -7.97
C LYS A 437 41.24 -16.92 -7.42
N LEU A 438 40.38 -16.08 -6.83
CA LEU A 438 40.77 -14.85 -6.11
C LEU A 438 41.11 -15.09 -4.63
N TYR A 439 40.85 -16.29 -4.10
CA TYR A 439 41.08 -16.63 -2.69
C TYR A 439 42.20 -17.65 -2.47
N LEU A 440 42.85 -18.13 -3.54
CA LEU A 440 44.10 -18.87 -3.44
C LEU A 440 45.27 -17.89 -3.56
N PRO A 441 46.12 -17.74 -2.53
CA PRO A 441 47.36 -17.00 -2.69
C PRO A 441 48.19 -17.67 -3.80
N ARG A 442 48.70 -16.87 -4.74
CA ARG A 442 49.73 -17.32 -5.67
C ARG A 442 51.02 -17.65 -4.93
#